data_AF-A0A2P2LKK3-F1
#
_entry.id   AF-A0A2P2LKK3-F1
#
_cell.length_a   1.000
_cell.length_b   1.000
_cell.length_c   1.000
_cell.angle_alpha   90.00
_cell.angle_beta   90.00
_cell.angle_gamma   90.00
#
_symmetry.space_group_name_H-M   'P 1'
#
loop_
_entity.id
_entity.type
_entity.pdbx_description
1 polymer ?
#
loop_
_entity_poly.entity_id
_entity_poly.type
_entity_poly.pdbx_seq_one_letter_code
_entity_poly.pdbx_strand_id
1 'polypeptide(L)'
;MILSHAAAANLYREKYQASQEGIVGITVQTFWMVPKYPTTSCRKAALTALDFFFGWIIHPMTYGDYPETMRDLVGDRLPKFTVADMKMVKGSLDFVGVNYYTARFAEEATASGCDIDLSYTTDSHANLTTERNGIPIGEQVLYPIALLWYATKTSIISGYNLIIIKLFAPG
;
A
#
# COMPACT_ATOMS: atom_id res chain seq x y z
N MET A 1 -7.81 -5.19 -10.48
CA MET A 1 -6.35 -5.36 -10.25
C MET A 1 -6.03 -6.59 -9.41
N ILE A 2 -6.52 -6.70 -8.17
CA ILE A 2 -6.19 -7.83 -7.25
C ILE A 2 -6.51 -9.20 -7.87
N LEU A 3 -7.72 -9.39 -8.39
CA LEU A 3 -8.11 -10.64 -9.07
C LEU A 3 -7.25 -10.93 -10.31
N SER A 4 -6.91 -9.88 -11.07
CA SER A 4 -6.06 -10.00 -12.27
C SER A 4 -4.64 -10.46 -11.91
N HIS A 5 -4.06 -9.90 -10.85
CA HIS A 5 -2.77 -10.35 -10.30
C HIS A 5 -2.84 -11.80 -9.87
N ALA A 6 -3.86 -12.17 -9.09
CA ALA A 6 -4.03 -13.54 -8.59
C ALA A 6 -4.18 -14.57 -9.72
N ALA A 7 -4.99 -14.25 -10.75
CA ALA A 7 -5.15 -15.09 -11.93
C ALA A 7 -3.83 -15.24 -12.72
N ALA A 8 -3.07 -14.16 -12.88
CA ALA A 8 -1.78 -14.20 -13.57
C ALA A 8 -0.73 -15.00 -12.78
N ALA A 9 -0.67 -14.83 -11.46
CA ALA A 9 0.20 -15.60 -10.59
C ALA A 9 -0.16 -17.09 -10.64
N ASN A 10 -1.46 -17.44 -10.61
CA ASN A 10 -1.90 -18.82 -10.73
C ASN A 10 -1.50 -19.44 -12.08
N LEU A 11 -1.74 -18.72 -13.17
CA LEU A 11 -1.33 -19.14 -14.51
C LEU A 11 0.19 -19.38 -14.60
N TYR A 12 0.99 -18.49 -13.99
CA TYR A 12 2.44 -18.64 -13.95
C TYR A 12 2.85 -19.92 -13.25
N ARG A 13 2.30 -20.18 -12.06
CA ARG A 13 2.58 -21.38 -11.27
C ARG A 13 2.21 -22.65 -12.03
N GLU A 14 1.05 -22.66 -12.67
CA GLU A 14 0.55 -23.84 -13.39
C GLU A 14 1.31 -24.13 -14.68
N LYS A 15 1.69 -23.10 -15.46
CA LYS A 15 2.21 -23.29 -16.83
C LYS A 15 3.69 -23.07 -16.99
N TYR A 16 4.30 -22.22 -16.16
CA TYR A 16 5.63 -21.68 -16.43
C TYR A 16 6.62 -21.89 -15.29
N GLN A 17 6.17 -22.00 -14.04
CA GLN A 17 7.07 -22.08 -12.89
C GLN A 17 7.97 -23.32 -12.91
N ALA A 18 7.46 -24.47 -13.36
CA ALA A 18 8.25 -25.70 -13.44
C ALA A 18 9.41 -25.63 -14.46
N SER A 19 9.30 -24.77 -15.49
CA SER A 19 10.33 -24.63 -16.53
C SER A 19 11.19 -23.38 -16.38
N GLN A 20 10.65 -22.30 -15.81
CA GLN A 20 11.33 -21.03 -15.64
C GLN A 20 11.90 -20.82 -14.23
N GLU A 21 11.42 -21.59 -13.25
CA GLU A 21 11.87 -21.57 -11.84
C GLU A 21 11.79 -20.19 -11.16
N GLY A 22 11.00 -19.27 -11.73
CA GLY A 22 10.84 -17.92 -11.21
C GLY A 22 9.81 -17.82 -10.08
N ILE A 23 9.71 -16.60 -9.55
CA ILE A 23 8.79 -16.22 -8.48
C ILE A 23 7.99 -14.98 -8.89
N VAL A 24 6.74 -14.89 -8.45
CA VAL A 24 5.82 -13.81 -8.78
C VAL A 24 5.45 -13.02 -7.53
N GLY A 25 5.54 -11.70 -7.62
CA GLY A 25 5.22 -10.78 -6.54
C GLY A 25 4.56 -9.52 -7.07
N ILE A 26 4.27 -8.60 -6.16
CA ILE A 26 3.75 -7.27 -6.49
C ILE A 26 4.58 -6.21 -5.79
N THR A 27 4.78 -5.07 -6.46
CA THR A 27 5.38 -3.89 -5.87
C THR A 27 4.29 -2.89 -5.51
N VAL A 28 4.22 -2.49 -4.25
CA VAL A 28 3.23 -1.53 -3.75
C VAL A 28 3.93 -0.24 -3.35
N GLN A 29 3.46 0.88 -3.89
CA GLN A 29 3.85 2.19 -3.40
C GLN A 29 3.16 2.45 -2.06
N THR A 30 3.94 2.84 -1.07
CA THR A 30 3.41 3.21 0.25
C THR A 30 4.20 4.37 0.86
N PHE A 31 3.58 4.99 1.85
CA PHE A 31 4.24 5.93 2.73
C PHE A 31 4.38 5.31 4.11
N TRP A 32 5.45 5.67 4.81
CA TRP A 32 5.51 5.42 6.24
C TRP A 32 4.59 6.43 6.93
N MET A 33 3.65 5.93 7.74
CA MET A 33 2.65 6.77 8.38
C MET A 33 3.08 7.05 9.82
N VAL A 34 3.30 8.32 10.12
CA VAL A 34 3.66 8.79 11.46
C VAL A 34 2.47 9.53 12.05
N PRO A 35 2.02 9.22 13.28
CA PRO A 35 1.00 10.03 13.94
C PRO A 35 1.47 11.48 14.06
N LYS A 36 0.68 12.45 13.59
CA LYS A 36 1.06 13.86 13.64
C LYS A 36 1.28 14.31 15.07
N TYR A 37 0.36 13.96 15.97
CA TYR A 37 0.47 14.22 17.41
C TYR A 37 0.43 12.91 18.20
N PRO A 38 0.93 12.86 19.45
CA PRO A 38 0.92 11.66 20.29
C PRO A 38 -0.47 11.31 20.85
N THR A 39 -1.53 11.57 20.10
CA THR A 39 -2.92 11.30 20.48
C THR A 39 -3.40 9.96 19.92
N THR A 40 -4.43 9.39 20.54
CA THR A 40 -5.03 8.14 20.05
C THR A 40 -5.67 8.30 18.67
N SER A 41 -6.32 9.44 18.41
CA SER A 41 -6.90 9.76 17.11
C SER A 41 -5.85 9.81 15.99
N CYS A 42 -4.70 10.49 16.20
CA CYS A 42 -3.62 10.50 15.20
C CYS A 42 -2.98 9.11 15.00
N ARG A 43 -2.87 8.30 16.06
CA ARG A 43 -2.39 6.91 15.94
C ARG A 43 -3.34 6.07 15.08
N LYS A 44 -4.65 6.17 15.33
CA LYS A 44 -5.66 5.50 14.53
C LYS A 44 -5.61 5.96 13.07
N ALA A 45 -5.54 7.27 12.82
CA ALA A 45 -5.43 7.82 11.48
C ALA A 45 -4.19 7.31 10.73
N ALA A 46 -3.04 7.19 11.40
CA ALA A 46 -1.82 6.63 10.79
C ALA A 46 -1.99 5.16 10.38
N LEU A 47 -2.63 4.34 11.23
CA LEU A 47 -2.90 2.93 10.93
C LEU A 47 -3.94 2.79 9.81
N THR A 48 -5.04 3.55 9.86
CA THR A 48 -6.04 3.58 8.79
C THR A 48 -5.40 4.00 7.47
N ALA A 49 -4.59 5.06 7.46
CA ALA A 49 -3.89 5.46 6.24
C ALA A 49 -2.98 4.34 5.70
N LEU A 50 -2.28 3.61 6.58
CA LEU A 50 -1.45 2.48 6.16
C LEU A 50 -2.29 1.33 5.57
N ASP A 51 -3.47 1.05 6.12
CA ASP A 51 -4.41 0.08 5.54
C ASP A 51 -4.82 0.49 4.12
N PHE A 52 -5.11 1.77 3.88
CA PHE A 52 -5.53 2.26 2.56
C PHE A 52 -4.38 2.35 1.54
N PHE A 53 -3.13 2.56 1.96
CA PHE A 53 -1.97 2.64 1.06
C PHE A 53 -1.28 1.29 0.81
N PHE A 54 -1.16 0.45 1.84
CA PHE A 54 -0.45 -0.83 1.76
C PHE A 54 -1.40 -2.02 1.95
N GLY A 55 -2.24 -1.95 2.98
CA GLY A 55 -3.17 -3.02 3.34
C GLY A 55 -4.15 -3.38 2.23
N TRP A 56 -4.62 -2.41 1.44
CA TRP A 56 -5.58 -2.64 0.35
C TRP A 56 -5.10 -3.75 -0.60
N ILE A 57 -3.82 -3.76 -0.95
CA ILE A 57 -3.28 -4.75 -1.87
C ILE A 57 -2.78 -5.99 -1.13
N ILE A 58 -2.05 -5.80 -0.03
CA ILE A 58 -1.32 -6.90 0.60
C ILE A 58 -2.21 -7.75 1.52
N HIS A 59 -3.20 -7.15 2.18
CA HIS A 59 -4.08 -7.87 3.09
C HIS A 59 -4.92 -8.94 2.36
N PRO A 60 -5.56 -8.66 1.20
CA PRO A 60 -6.21 -9.70 0.42
C PRO A 60 -5.28 -10.83 0.01
N MET A 61 -4.07 -10.51 -0.42
CA MET A 61 -3.11 -11.52 -0.89
C MET A 61 -2.53 -12.37 0.25
N THR A 62 -2.60 -11.89 1.49
CA THR A 62 -2.10 -12.60 2.68
C THR A 62 -3.23 -13.38 3.37
N TYR A 63 -4.39 -12.75 3.55
CA TYR A 63 -5.48 -13.24 4.40
C TYR A 63 -6.74 -13.61 3.62
N GLY A 64 -6.84 -13.24 2.35
CA GLY A 64 -7.97 -13.55 1.47
C GLY A 64 -9.06 -12.50 1.43
N ASP A 65 -8.95 -11.38 2.16
CA ASP A 65 -9.93 -10.30 2.15
C ASP A 65 -9.30 -8.94 2.43
N TYR A 66 -10.05 -7.85 2.24
CA TYR A 66 -9.60 -6.48 2.55
C TYR A 66 -9.37 -6.26 4.06
N PRO A 67 -8.58 -5.25 4.46
CA PRO A 67 -8.49 -4.83 5.85
C PRO A 67 -9.87 -4.52 6.43
N GLU A 68 -10.10 -4.86 7.70
CA GLU A 68 -11.38 -4.59 8.38
C GLU A 68 -11.73 -3.10 8.35
N THR A 69 -10.76 -2.23 8.64
CA THR A 69 -10.90 -0.78 8.58
C THR A 69 -11.44 -0.29 7.23
N MET A 70 -10.99 -0.89 6.12
CA MET A 70 -11.46 -0.51 4.79
C MET A 70 -12.89 -0.97 4.53
N ARG A 71 -13.25 -2.20 4.95
CA ARG A 71 -14.62 -2.71 4.82
C ARG A 71 -15.60 -1.83 5.57
N ASP A 72 -15.23 -1.40 6.77
CA ASP A 72 -16.08 -0.58 7.63
C ASP A 72 -16.26 0.85 7.09
N LEU A 73 -15.18 1.48 6.60
CA LEU A 73 -15.22 2.87 6.13
C LEU A 73 -15.78 3.02 4.71
N VAL A 74 -15.44 2.10 3.81
CA VAL A 74 -15.87 2.17 2.40
C VAL A 74 -17.28 1.58 2.22
N GLY A 75 -17.61 0.56 3.01
CA GLY A 75 -18.91 -0.12 2.97
C GLY A 75 -19.18 -0.75 1.61
N ASP A 76 -20.41 -0.60 1.11
CA ASP A 76 -20.88 -1.29 -0.10
C ASP A 76 -20.22 -0.83 -1.40
N ARG A 77 -19.47 0.28 -1.39
CA ARG A 77 -18.65 0.67 -2.55
C ARG A 77 -17.43 -0.24 -2.73
N LEU A 78 -17.01 -0.95 -1.68
CA LEU A 78 -15.91 -1.91 -1.75
C LEU A 78 -16.43 -3.22 -2.36
N PRO A 79 -15.90 -3.66 -3.52
CA PRO A 79 -16.31 -4.93 -4.11
C PRO A 79 -16.06 -6.09 -3.13
N LYS A 80 -17.00 -7.04 -3.06
CA LYS A 80 -16.89 -8.20 -2.19
C LYS A 80 -16.28 -9.36 -2.96
N PHE A 81 -15.28 -10.03 -2.38
CA PHE A 81 -14.74 -11.24 -2.95
C PHE A 81 -15.72 -12.41 -2.76
N THR A 82 -15.88 -13.23 -3.80
CA THR A 82 -16.52 -14.53 -3.64
C THR A 82 -15.58 -15.48 -2.91
N VAL A 83 -16.11 -16.60 -2.38
CA VAL A 83 -15.26 -17.63 -1.74
C VAL A 83 -14.16 -18.14 -2.69
N ALA A 84 -14.45 -18.23 -3.99
CA ALA A 84 -13.48 -18.61 -5.00
C ALA A 84 -12.38 -17.54 -5.17
N ASP A 85 -12.76 -16.27 -5.20
CA ASP A 85 -11.82 -15.14 -5.27
C ASP A 85 -10.90 -15.12 -4.06
N MET A 86 -11.44 -15.22 -2.84
CA MET A 86 -10.66 -15.22 -1.61
C MET A 86 -9.59 -16.32 -1.61
N LYS A 87 -9.96 -17.53 -2.07
CA LYS A 87 -9.05 -18.67 -2.17
C LYS A 87 -7.96 -18.45 -3.23
N MET A 88 -8.30 -17.85 -4.37
CA MET A 88 -7.36 -17.59 -5.46
C MET A 88 -6.38 -16.45 -5.10
N VAL A 89 -6.87 -15.40 -4.43
CA VAL A 89 -6.08 -14.23 -4.05
C VAL A 89 -5.14 -14.56 -2.88
N LYS A 90 -5.61 -15.32 -1.90
CA LYS A 90 -4.78 -15.72 -0.75
C LYS A 90 -3.59 -16.56 -1.22
N GLY A 91 -2.37 -16.12 -0.89
CA GLY A 91 -1.14 -16.79 -1.31
C GLY A 91 -0.75 -16.50 -2.76
N SER A 92 -1.32 -15.49 -3.43
CA SER A 92 -0.93 -15.11 -4.79
C SER A 92 0.40 -14.33 -4.89
N LEU A 93 1.25 -14.39 -3.86
CA LEU A 93 2.52 -13.69 -3.76
C LEU A 93 3.62 -14.60 -3.23
N ASP A 94 4.77 -14.58 -3.90
CA ASP A 94 6.01 -15.20 -3.42
C ASP A 94 6.93 -14.15 -2.76
N PHE A 95 6.76 -12.86 -3.11
CA PHE A 95 7.45 -11.73 -2.49
C PHE A 95 6.61 -10.44 -2.58
N VAL A 96 6.95 -9.46 -1.74
CA VAL A 96 6.40 -8.09 -1.80
C VAL A 96 7.53 -7.09 -2.04
N GLY A 97 7.42 -6.32 -3.11
CA GLY A 97 8.22 -5.11 -3.30
C GLY A 97 7.54 -3.94 -2.59
N VAL A 98 8.30 -3.17 -1.82
CA VAL A 98 7.81 -1.92 -1.21
C VAL A 98 8.52 -0.76 -1.88
N ASN A 99 7.75 0.03 -2.63
CA ASN A 99 8.24 1.26 -3.21
C ASN A 99 8.05 2.42 -2.22
N TYR A 100 9.10 2.71 -1.46
CA TYR A 100 9.10 3.66 -0.36
C TYR A 100 10.07 4.81 -0.63
N TYR A 101 9.55 6.04 -0.67
CA TYR A 101 10.35 7.25 -0.88
C TYR A 101 10.30 8.23 0.30
N THR A 102 9.21 8.26 1.05
CA THR A 102 8.94 9.33 2.01
C THR A 102 7.88 8.91 3.02
N ALA A 103 7.82 9.65 4.13
CA ALA A 103 6.82 9.48 5.18
C ALA A 103 5.76 10.58 5.12
N ARG A 104 4.63 10.34 5.79
CA ARG A 104 3.57 11.33 6.01
C ARG A 104 3.20 11.37 7.48
N PHE A 105 2.98 12.57 7.99
CA PHE A 105 2.22 12.75 9.22
C PHE A 105 0.74 12.51 8.92
N ALA A 106 0.07 11.77 9.78
CA ALA A 106 -1.35 11.48 9.70
C ALA A 106 -2.10 12.03 10.92
N GLU A 107 -3.22 12.68 10.66
CA GLU A 107 -4.21 13.09 11.67
C GLU A 107 -5.60 12.77 11.15
N GLU A 108 -6.57 12.67 12.04
CA GLU A 108 -7.96 12.45 11.66
C GLU A 108 -8.48 13.66 10.86
N ALA A 109 -9.12 13.39 9.73
CA ALA A 109 -9.79 14.44 8.97
C ALA A 109 -10.99 14.92 9.77
N THR A 110 -11.02 16.21 10.13
CA THR A 110 -12.21 16.81 10.75
C THR A 110 -13.30 16.91 9.69
N ALA A 111 -14.27 15.98 9.72
CA ALA A 111 -15.45 16.07 8.89
C ALA A 111 -16.28 17.31 9.27
N SER A 112 -16.15 18.40 8.53
CA SER A 112 -17.07 19.53 8.63
C SER A 112 -18.30 19.26 7.77
N GLY A 113 -19.29 18.56 8.33
CA GLY A 113 -20.63 18.45 7.72
C GLY A 113 -20.85 17.30 6.73
N CYS A 114 -22.10 17.19 6.27
CA CYS A 114 -22.72 16.05 5.61
C CYS A 114 -22.33 15.85 4.12
N ASP A 115 -21.31 16.57 3.63
CA ASP A 115 -20.90 16.59 2.21
C ASP A 115 -19.43 16.19 2.05
N ILE A 116 -19.03 15.03 2.60
CA ILE A 116 -17.76 14.41 2.18
C ILE A 116 -18.00 13.84 0.79
N ASP A 117 -17.34 14.40 -0.22
CA ASP A 117 -17.28 13.79 -1.55
C ASP A 117 -16.57 12.44 -1.42
N LEU A 118 -17.36 11.37 -1.52
CA LEU A 118 -16.90 10.01 -1.30
C LEU A 118 -15.96 9.62 -2.45
N SER A 119 -14.70 9.40 -2.10
CA SER A 119 -13.68 9.08 -3.07
C SER A 119 -12.57 8.28 -2.42
N TYR A 120 -11.76 7.63 -3.25
CA TYR A 120 -10.57 6.91 -2.80
C TYR A 120 -9.67 7.77 -1.88
N THR A 121 -9.56 9.07 -2.12
CA THR A 121 -8.71 9.97 -1.33
C THR A 121 -9.32 10.36 0.01
N THR A 122 -10.65 10.32 0.15
CA THR A 122 -11.35 10.71 1.36
C THR A 122 -11.71 9.52 2.25
N ASP A 123 -11.85 8.32 1.69
CA ASP A 123 -12.32 7.11 2.39
C ASP A 123 -11.50 6.69 3.61
N SER A 124 -10.22 7.06 3.68
CA SER A 124 -9.37 6.76 4.85
C SER A 124 -9.67 7.62 6.07
N HIS A 125 -10.45 8.70 5.92
CA HIS A 125 -10.72 9.70 6.96
C HIS A 125 -9.43 10.24 7.63
N ALA A 126 -8.31 10.22 6.91
CA ALA A 126 -7.02 10.69 7.40
C ALA A 126 -6.51 11.84 6.53
N ASN A 127 -6.08 12.93 7.18
CA ASN A 127 -5.34 13.99 6.51
C ASN A 127 -3.85 13.68 6.58
N LEU A 128 -3.17 13.75 5.43
CA LEU A 128 -1.76 13.41 5.28
C LEU A 128 -0.94 14.65 4.92
N THR A 129 0.12 14.91 5.68
CA THR A 129 1.01 16.06 5.45
C THR A 129 2.48 15.67 5.58
N THR A 130 3.37 16.44 4.98
CA THR A 130 4.82 16.31 5.13
C THR A 130 5.38 17.16 6.27
N GLU A 131 4.54 17.95 6.94
CA GLU A 131 4.97 18.93 7.93
C GLU A 131 4.10 18.92 9.19
N ARG A 132 4.73 19.19 10.33
CA ARG A 132 4.08 19.37 11.62
C ARG A 132 4.54 20.66 12.25
N ASN A 133 3.62 21.60 12.45
CA ASN A 133 3.91 22.93 12.99
C ASN A 133 5.01 23.67 12.21
N GLY A 134 4.99 23.56 10.87
CA GLY A 134 6.02 24.13 9.98
C GLY A 134 7.36 23.39 9.97
N ILE A 135 7.48 22.26 10.68
CA ILE A 135 8.69 21.42 10.69
C ILE A 135 8.46 20.22 9.76
N PRO A 136 9.28 20.04 8.71
CA PRO A 136 9.24 18.87 7.85
C PRO A 136 9.45 17.55 8.59
N ILE A 137 8.82 16.48 8.11
CA ILE A 137 8.96 15.12 8.65
C ILE A 137 10.37 14.54 8.49
N GLY A 138 11.17 15.11 7.59
CA GLY A 138 12.55 14.75 7.33
C GLY A 138 13.24 15.78 6.44
N GLU A 139 14.50 15.51 6.12
CA GLU A 139 15.29 16.35 5.21
C GLU A 139 14.62 16.47 3.84
N GLN A 140 14.50 17.71 3.35
CA GLN A 140 13.89 17.99 2.05
C GLN A 140 14.93 17.84 0.96
N VAL A 141 14.66 16.97 -0.02
CA VAL A 141 15.50 16.78 -1.20
C VAL A 141 14.79 17.34 -2.43
N LEU A 142 15.49 18.20 -3.19
CA LEU A 142 15.02 18.69 -4.48
C LEU A 142 15.41 17.68 -5.55
N TYR A 143 14.42 17.04 -6.18
CA TYR A 143 14.65 16.29 -7.41
C TYR A 143 14.23 17.15 -8.61
N PRO A 144 15.18 17.66 -9.42
CA PRO A 144 14.85 18.24 -10.71
C PRO A 144 14.15 17.19 -11.58
N ILE A 145 12.97 17.55 -12.09
CA ILE A 145 12.11 16.71 -12.94
C ILE A 145 12.87 16.13 -14.17
N ALA A 146 13.99 16.74 -14.56
CA ALA A 146 14.86 16.32 -15.65
C ALA A 146 15.66 15.03 -15.39
N LEU A 147 15.81 14.57 -14.14
CA LEU A 147 16.64 13.40 -13.82
C LEU A 147 15.90 12.05 -13.84
N LEU A 148 14.56 12.05 -13.99
CA LEU A 148 13.77 10.82 -14.08
C LEU A 148 14.09 9.98 -15.33
N TRP A 149 14.55 10.60 -16.41
CA TRP A 149 14.89 9.89 -17.66
C TRP A 149 16.32 9.32 -17.67
N TYR A 150 17.25 9.86 -16.88
CA TYR A 150 18.65 9.41 -16.85
C TYR A 150 18.91 8.29 -15.83
N ALA A 151 17.99 8.05 -14.89
CA ALA A 151 18.20 7.08 -13.80
C ALA A 151 17.94 5.60 -14.16
N THR A 152 17.49 5.27 -15.38
CA THR A 152 17.23 3.86 -15.77
C THR A 152 18.48 3.04 -16.10
N LYS A 153 19.70 3.60 -16.02
CA LYS A 153 20.92 2.84 -16.33
C LYS A 153 22.09 2.91 -15.32
N THR A 154 22.05 3.72 -14.25
CA THR A 154 23.30 3.96 -13.48
C THR A 154 23.20 4.22 -11.98
N SER A 155 22.07 4.00 -11.30
CA SER A 155 21.99 4.28 -9.85
C SER A 155 21.16 3.25 -9.08
N ILE A 156 21.66 2.01 -9.06
CA ILE A 156 21.63 1.21 -7.83
C ILE A 156 22.83 1.72 -7.04
N ILE A 157 22.62 2.69 -6.14
CA ILE A 157 23.45 3.10 -4.97
C ILE A 157 23.00 4.51 -4.58
N SER A 158 22.66 4.65 -3.29
CA SER A 158 22.34 5.87 -2.53
C SER A 158 20.86 6.27 -2.42
N GLY A 159 20.30 6.05 -1.22
CA GLY A 159 19.31 6.98 -0.66
C GLY A 159 18.11 6.33 -0.01
N TYR A 160 17.12 5.91 -0.81
CA TYR A 160 15.85 5.41 -0.31
C TYR A 160 15.38 4.23 -1.16
N ASN A 161 15.38 3.07 -0.52
CA ASN A 161 15.41 1.75 -1.14
C ASN A 161 14.02 1.28 -1.61
N LEU A 162 13.99 0.59 -2.75
CA LEU A 162 13.07 -0.54 -2.92
C LEU A 162 13.37 -1.55 -1.81
N ILE A 163 12.49 -1.66 -0.82
CA ILE A 163 12.63 -2.68 0.23
C ILE A 163 11.88 -3.91 -0.28
N ILE A 164 12.62 -4.97 -0.61
CA ILE A 164 12.01 -6.27 -0.91
C ILE A 164 11.77 -6.97 0.42
N ILE A 165 10.50 -7.08 0.81
CA ILE A 165 10.09 -7.87 1.98
C ILE A 165 9.64 -9.24 1.46
N LYS A 166 10.40 -10.28 1.77
CA LYS A 166 9.99 -11.66 1.51
C LYS A 166 9.06 -12.09 2.64
N LEU A 167 7.75 -12.07 2.39
CA LEU A 167 6.77 -12.63 3.32
C LEU A 167 6.79 -14.15 3.17
N PHE A 168 7.19 -14.88 4.22
CA PHE A 168 6.97 -16.32 4.29
C PHE A 168 5.51 -16.54 4.72
N ALA A 169 4.69 -17.14 3.86
CA ALA A 169 3.40 -17.67 4.28
C ALA A 169 3.64 -18.86 5.22
N PRO A 170 2.91 -18.99 6.35
CA PRO A 170 2.93 -20.22 7.12
C PRO A 170 2.31 -21.35 6.28
N GLY A 171 3.04 -22.47 6.21
CA GLY A 171 2.64 -23.68 5.48
C GLY A 171 1.51 -24.45 6.14
#